data_AF-T0N6V0-F1
#
_entry.id   AF-T0N6V0-F1
#
_cell.length_a   1.000
_cell.length_b   1.000
_cell.length_c   1.000
_cell.angle_alpha   90.00
_cell.angle_beta   90.00
_cell.angle_gamma   90.00
#
_symmetry.space_group_name_H-M   'P 1'
#
loop_
_entity.id
_entity.type
_entity.pdbx_description
1 polymer ?
#
loop_
_entity_poly.entity_id
_entity_poly.type
_entity_poly.pdbx_seq_one_letter_code
_entity_poly.pdbx_strand_id
1 'polypeptide(L)'
;MKAVKANLLYDGKGVQKNVYVSFDGDSIMEVSRNKPDCEILEEGVVTPAFIDPHSHIGLDRAGEPGLESEANDKLDSMMPLGRAIDGVYMDDHAFTESVENNVLYSVVLPGSGNILGGMGSLIRNFSKNTKDAL
;
A
#
# COMPACT_ATOMS: atom_id res chain seq x y z
N MET A 1 23.49 2.85 2.09
CA MET A 1 23.32 1.39 2.19
C MET A 1 23.11 0.96 3.63
N LYS A 2 22.03 0.21 3.87
CA LYS A 2 21.63 -0.38 5.17
C LYS A 2 21.18 -1.81 4.94
N ALA A 3 21.00 -2.60 5.99
CA ALA A 3 20.45 -3.95 5.88
C ALA A 3 19.57 -4.34 7.07
N VAL A 4 18.72 -5.35 6.85
CA VAL A 4 18.02 -6.08 7.91
C VAL A 4 18.45 -7.54 7.91
N LYS A 5 18.53 -8.15 9.10
CA LYS A 5 18.80 -9.57 9.24
C LYS A 5 17.48 -10.34 9.28
N ALA A 6 17.22 -11.14 8.26
CA ALA A 6 16.07 -12.02 8.20
C ALA A 6 16.44 -13.41 8.73
N ASN A 7 15.97 -13.73 9.93
CA ASN A 7 16.01 -15.10 10.46
C ASN A 7 15.16 -16.03 9.59
N LEU A 8 14.04 -15.50 9.11
CA LEU A 8 13.18 -16.08 8.10
C LEU A 8 12.77 -14.99 7.11
N LEU A 9 13.10 -15.17 5.84
CA LEU A 9 12.67 -14.31 4.75
C LEU A 9 11.63 -15.05 3.92
N TYR A 10 10.45 -14.46 3.77
CA TYR A 10 9.52 -14.77 2.69
C TYR A 10 9.81 -13.79 1.56
N ASP A 11 10.10 -14.26 0.35
CA ASP A 11 10.44 -13.39 -0.79
C ASP A 11 9.30 -13.31 -1.83
N GLY A 12 8.11 -13.81 -1.47
CA GLY A 12 6.95 -13.91 -2.35
C GLY A 12 6.98 -15.11 -3.32
N LYS A 13 8.10 -15.86 -3.39
CA LYS A 13 8.23 -17.08 -4.20
C LYS A 13 8.57 -18.31 -3.36
N GLY A 14 9.26 -18.10 -2.25
CA GLY A 14 9.69 -19.15 -1.35
C GLY A 14 10.16 -18.59 -0.02
N VAL A 15 10.98 -19.39 0.67
CA VAL A 15 11.44 -19.13 2.03
C VAL A 15 12.95 -19.30 2.11
N GLN A 16 13.63 -18.31 2.68
CA GLN A 16 15.07 -18.34 2.96
C GLN A 16 15.31 -18.14 4.46
N LYS A 17 16.42 -18.70 4.98
CA LYS A 17 16.75 -18.64 6.42
C LYS A 17 18.13 -18.04 6.62
N ASN A 18 18.26 -17.20 7.65
CA ASN A 18 19.51 -16.56 8.05
C ASN A 18 20.19 -15.82 6.89
N VAL A 19 19.45 -14.88 6.29
CA VAL A 19 19.94 -14.00 5.21
C VAL A 19 19.89 -12.54 5.66
N TYR A 20 20.67 -11.70 4.99
CA TYR A 20 20.65 -10.25 5.10
C TYR A 20 20.00 -9.70 3.84
N VAL A 21 19.06 -8.76 4.02
CA VAL A 21 18.48 -7.98 2.92
C VAL A 21 19.11 -6.60 2.99
N SER A 22 20.00 -6.28 2.04
CA SER A 22 20.61 -4.96 1.93
C SER A 22 19.82 -4.09 0.97
N PHE A 23 19.73 -2.80 1.27
CA PHE A 23 19.00 -1.84 0.48
C PHE A 23 19.65 -0.45 0.53
N ASP A 24 19.36 0.35 -0.51
CA ASP A 24 19.77 1.74 -0.61
C ASP A 24 18.60 2.58 -1.12
N GLY A 25 18.13 3.50 -0.28
CA GLY A 25 16.84 4.16 -0.50
C GLY A 25 15.71 3.14 -0.65
N ASP A 26 14.98 3.23 -1.76
CA ASP A 26 13.82 2.40 -2.06
C ASP A 26 14.17 1.11 -2.85
N SER A 27 15.46 0.83 -3.03
CA SER A 27 15.93 -0.30 -3.84
C SER A 27 16.60 -1.37 -2.99
N ILE A 28 16.13 -2.61 -3.14
CA ILE A 28 16.82 -3.79 -2.62
C ILE A 28 18.07 -4.02 -3.47
N MET A 29 19.23 -4.06 -2.82
CA MET A 29 20.53 -4.24 -3.48
C MET A 29 20.89 -5.72 -3.57
N GLU A 30 20.79 -6.45 -2.46
CA GLU A 30 21.17 -7.85 -2.39
C GLU A 30 20.40 -8.59 -1.29
N VAL A 31 20.18 -9.88 -1.51
CA VAL A 31 19.80 -10.84 -0.45
C VAL A 31 20.89 -11.90 -0.36
N SER A 32 21.61 -11.95 0.76
CA SER A 32 22.78 -12.84 0.89
C SER A 32 22.91 -13.45 2.27
N ARG A 33 23.66 -14.55 2.40
CA ARG A 33 23.97 -15.17 3.70
C ARG A 33 25.20 -14.55 4.38
N ASN A 34 25.98 -13.79 3.62
CA ASN A 34 27.17 -13.14 4.13
C ASN A 34 26.74 -11.83 4.82
N LYS A 35 27.26 -11.58 6.01
CA LYS A 35 26.99 -10.33 6.70
C LYS A 35 27.57 -9.17 5.88
N PRO A 36 26.75 -8.19 5.43
CA PRO A 36 27.24 -7.05 4.67
C PRO A 36 28.04 -6.10 5.58
N ASP A 37 28.95 -5.35 4.98
CA ASP A 37 29.69 -4.28 5.64
C ASP A 37 28.87 -2.97 5.65
N CYS A 38 27.72 -3.01 6.33
CA CYS A 38 26.84 -1.86 6.51
C CYS A 38 26.06 -1.95 7.84
N GLU A 39 25.36 -0.87 8.18
CA GLU A 39 24.49 -0.81 9.36
C GLU A 39 23.36 -1.82 9.25
N ILE A 40 23.20 -2.67 10.28
CA ILE A 40 22.06 -3.58 10.42
C ILE A 40 21.02 -2.88 11.30
N LEU A 41 19.86 -2.56 10.73
CA LEU A 41 18.81 -1.83 11.43
C LEU A 41 18.01 -2.72 12.39
N GLU A 42 17.62 -3.90 11.92
CA GLU A 42 16.69 -4.78 12.62
C GLU A 42 16.98 -6.25 12.33
N GLU A 43 16.48 -7.14 13.19
CA GLU A 43 16.55 -8.59 13.05
C GLU A 43 15.17 -9.24 13.30
N GLY A 44 14.71 -10.10 12.39
CA GLY A 44 13.42 -10.77 12.59
C GLY A 44 12.92 -11.62 11.43
N VAL A 45 11.60 -11.76 11.37
CA VAL A 45 10.90 -12.33 10.21
C VAL A 45 10.63 -11.20 9.23
N VAL A 46 11.05 -11.37 7.98
CA VAL A 46 10.92 -10.36 6.94
C VAL A 46 10.03 -10.91 5.84
N THR A 47 9.08 -10.10 5.40
CA THR A 47 8.19 -10.37 4.26
C THR A 47 8.21 -9.15 3.34
N PRO A 48 7.79 -9.28 2.07
CA PRO A 48 7.37 -8.11 1.32
C PRO A 48 6.15 -7.52 2.02
N ALA A 49 5.93 -6.22 1.82
CA ALA A 49 4.66 -5.62 2.18
C ALA A 49 3.51 -6.25 1.36
N PHE A 50 2.33 -6.28 1.94
CA PHE A 50 1.11 -6.61 1.23
C PHE A 50 0.69 -5.47 0.30
N ILE A 51 0.03 -5.87 -0.79
CA ILE A 51 -0.60 -4.97 -1.75
C ILE A 51 -2.08 -5.36 -1.80
N ASP A 52 -2.96 -4.42 -1.50
CA ASP A 52 -4.40 -4.58 -1.67
C ASP A 52 -4.79 -4.22 -3.11
N PRO A 53 -5.13 -5.18 -3.97
CA PRO A 53 -5.41 -4.91 -5.38
C PRO A 53 -6.82 -4.35 -5.63
N HIS A 54 -7.67 -4.24 -4.60
CA HIS A 54 -9.02 -3.72 -4.73
C HIS A 54 -9.50 -3.11 -3.43
N SER A 55 -9.38 -1.79 -3.32
CA SER A 55 -9.68 -1.06 -2.10
C SER A 55 -10.61 0.13 -2.34
N HIS A 56 -11.30 0.53 -1.27
CA HIS A 56 -12.04 1.79 -1.19
C HIS A 56 -11.49 2.68 -0.07
N ILE A 57 -10.28 2.39 0.43
CA ILE A 57 -9.62 3.15 1.48
C ILE A 57 -9.51 4.64 1.12
N GLY A 58 -9.89 5.51 2.05
CA GLY A 58 -9.96 6.96 1.84
C GLY A 58 -11.13 7.45 0.98
N LEU A 59 -11.85 6.58 0.24
CA LEU A 59 -13.15 6.91 -0.37
C LEU A 59 -14.31 6.66 0.60
N ASP A 60 -14.21 5.56 1.34
CA ASP A 60 -15.13 5.21 2.43
C ASP A 60 -14.37 5.35 3.75
N ARG A 61 -14.44 6.55 4.32
CA ARG A 61 -13.59 6.94 5.46
C ARG A 61 -13.99 6.16 6.71
N ALA A 62 -13.00 5.62 7.42
CA ALA A 62 -13.27 4.87 8.62
C ALA A 62 -13.96 5.73 9.70
N GLY A 63 -15.03 5.21 10.28
CA GLY A 63 -15.81 5.88 11.33
C GLY A 63 -16.77 6.98 10.86
N GLU A 64 -16.82 7.31 9.57
CA GLU A 64 -17.76 8.29 9.02
C GLU A 64 -19.12 7.66 8.66
N PRO A 65 -20.22 8.44 8.60
CA PRO A 65 -21.50 7.94 8.14
C PRO A 65 -21.44 7.48 6.68
N GLY A 66 -21.97 6.30 6.37
CA GLY A 66 -21.91 5.74 5.00
C GLY A 66 -22.63 6.57 3.92
N LEU A 67 -23.47 7.56 4.29
CA LEU A 67 -24.04 8.51 3.33
C LEU A 67 -23.00 9.46 2.73
N GLU A 68 -21.91 9.72 3.47
CA GLU A 68 -20.77 10.55 3.08
C GLU A 68 -19.71 9.77 2.28
N SER A 69 -19.99 8.50 1.95
CA SER A 69 -19.10 7.68 1.15
C SER A 69 -18.99 8.22 -0.28
N GLU A 70 -17.75 8.42 -0.73
CA GLU A 70 -17.39 8.84 -2.09
C GLU A 70 -17.08 7.63 -3.00
N ALA A 71 -17.28 6.40 -2.51
CA ALA A 71 -16.94 5.20 -3.25
C ALA A 71 -17.78 5.02 -4.54
N ASN A 72 -19.02 5.51 -4.57
CA ASN A 72 -19.90 5.41 -5.73
C ASN A 72 -20.48 6.78 -6.09
N ASP A 73 -20.36 7.15 -7.35
CA ASP A 73 -20.98 8.37 -7.86
C ASP A 73 -22.50 8.19 -7.93
N LYS A 74 -23.26 9.20 -7.52
CA LYS A 74 -24.73 9.17 -7.42
C LYS A 74 -25.42 9.99 -8.52
N LEU A 75 -24.67 10.62 -9.43
CA LEU A 75 -25.17 11.51 -10.48
C LEU A 75 -25.54 10.73 -11.74
N ASP A 76 -24.75 9.73 -12.15
CA ASP A 76 -25.00 8.91 -13.34
C ASP A 76 -24.51 7.46 -13.16
N SER A 77 -25.11 6.54 -13.90
CA SER A 77 -24.70 5.15 -14.05
C SER A 77 -23.39 4.96 -14.83
N MET A 78 -22.96 5.97 -15.59
CA MET A 78 -21.81 5.90 -16.50
C MET A 78 -20.84 7.06 -16.26
N MET A 79 -19.80 6.82 -15.45
CA MET A 79 -18.81 7.82 -15.01
C MET A 79 -17.39 7.51 -15.53
N PRO A 80 -17.17 7.42 -16.85
CA PRO A 80 -15.88 6.97 -17.41
C PRO A 80 -14.71 7.93 -17.16
N LEU A 81 -14.99 9.20 -16.86
CA LEU A 81 -13.98 10.22 -16.61
C LEU A 81 -13.65 10.40 -15.12
N GLY A 82 -14.44 9.80 -14.22
CA GLY A 82 -14.18 9.83 -12.79
C GLY A 82 -12.87 9.14 -12.46
N ARG A 83 -12.10 9.71 -11.53
CA ARG A 83 -10.87 9.10 -11.01
C ARG A 83 -11.05 8.87 -9.53
N ALA A 84 -10.82 7.65 -9.06
CA ALA A 84 -10.90 7.32 -7.65
C ALA A 84 -10.04 8.25 -6.79
N ILE A 85 -8.82 8.57 -7.23
CA ILE A 85 -7.90 9.46 -6.48
C ILE A 85 -8.48 10.86 -6.17
N ASP A 86 -9.43 11.35 -6.97
CA ASP A 86 -10.04 12.67 -6.75
C ASP A 86 -11.00 12.70 -5.56
N GLY A 87 -11.49 11.55 -5.12
CA GLY A 87 -12.33 11.41 -3.91
C GLY A 87 -11.56 10.91 -2.68
N VAL A 88 -10.26 10.62 -2.79
CA VAL A 88 -9.49 10.02 -1.69
C VAL A 88 -9.10 11.06 -0.64
N TYR A 89 -9.53 10.83 0.59
CA TYR A 89 -9.14 11.60 1.76
C TYR A 89 -7.94 10.95 2.46
N MET A 90 -6.74 11.47 2.19
CA MET A 90 -5.48 10.96 2.75
C MET A 90 -5.32 11.20 4.27
N ASP A 91 -6.27 11.88 4.92
CA ASP A 91 -6.32 12.05 6.37
C ASP A 91 -7.12 10.95 7.09
N ASP A 92 -7.67 9.99 6.34
CA ASP A 92 -8.31 8.81 6.90
C ASP A 92 -7.32 7.95 7.70
N HIS A 93 -7.67 7.64 8.95
CA HIS A 93 -6.83 6.87 9.86
C HIS A 93 -6.60 5.44 9.37
N ALA A 94 -7.49 4.90 8.52
CA ALA A 94 -7.33 3.60 7.90
C ALA A 94 -6.00 3.47 7.15
N PHE A 95 -5.44 4.56 6.59
CA PHE A 95 -4.13 4.54 5.96
C PHE A 95 -3.00 4.21 6.93
N THR A 96 -3.05 4.79 8.13
CA THR A 96 -2.06 4.52 9.18
C THR A 96 -2.19 3.07 9.66
N GLU A 97 -3.41 2.62 9.94
CA GLU A 97 -3.68 1.24 10.37
C GLU A 97 -3.26 0.22 9.30
N SER A 98 -3.49 0.53 8.03
CA SER A 98 -3.04 -0.28 6.89
C SER A 98 -1.52 -0.46 6.90
N VAL A 99 -0.77 0.63 7.09
CA VAL A 99 0.70 0.60 7.13
C VAL A 99 1.21 -0.17 8.35
N GLU A 100 0.60 0.04 9.52
CA GLU A 100 0.91 -0.72 10.75
C GLU A 100 0.65 -2.22 10.61
N ASN A 101 -0.28 -2.61 9.71
CA ASN A 101 -0.58 -4.00 9.36
C ASN A 101 0.12 -4.49 8.08
N ASN A 102 1.18 -3.82 7.65
CA ASN A 102 2.04 -4.17 6.51
C ASN A 102 1.39 -4.10 5.12
N VAL A 103 0.23 -3.46 4.96
CA VAL A 103 -0.35 -3.15 3.65
C VAL A 103 0.12 -1.74 3.25
N LEU A 104 1.14 -1.68 2.40
CA LEU A 104 1.77 -0.40 2.02
C LEU A 104 1.18 0.23 0.76
N TYR A 105 0.53 -0.58 -0.08
CA TYR A 105 -0.02 -0.14 -1.35
C TYR A 105 -1.43 -0.64 -1.52
N SER A 106 -2.30 0.22 -2.08
CA SER A 106 -3.68 -0.12 -2.41
C SER A 106 -3.99 0.33 -3.83
N VAL A 107 -4.74 -0.49 -4.58
CA VAL A 107 -5.39 -0.03 -5.81
C VAL A 107 -6.78 0.45 -5.43
N VAL A 108 -6.94 1.76 -5.28
CA VAL A 108 -8.23 2.37 -4.95
C VAL A 108 -9.08 2.44 -6.20
N LEU A 109 -10.30 1.92 -6.12
CA LEU A 109 -11.23 1.78 -7.23
C LEU A 109 -12.58 2.41 -6.88
N PRO A 110 -13.33 2.89 -7.89
CA PRO A 110 -14.76 3.13 -7.72
C PRO A 110 -15.46 1.84 -7.27
N GLY A 111 -16.53 2.00 -6.50
CA GLY A 111 -17.38 0.91 -6.07
C GLY A 111 -18.22 0.32 -7.21
N SER A 112 -19.19 -0.50 -6.83
CA SER A 112 -20.02 -1.29 -7.76
C SER A 112 -21.40 -0.68 -8.05
N GLY A 113 -21.64 0.56 -7.64
CA GLY A 113 -22.92 1.25 -7.82
C GLY A 113 -23.21 1.73 -9.24
N ASN A 114 -22.17 1.87 -10.06
CA ASN A 114 -22.25 2.35 -11.44
C ASN A 114 -21.94 1.21 -12.43
N ILE A 115 -22.49 1.26 -13.66
CA ILE A 115 -22.16 0.32 -14.73
C ILE A 115 -20.71 0.51 -15.18
N LEU A 116 -20.28 1.78 -15.28
CA LEU A 116 -18.87 2.17 -15.42
C LEU A 116 -18.54 3.21 -14.34
N GLY A 117 -17.80 2.82 -13.31
CA GLY A 117 -17.52 3.67 -12.15
C GLY A 117 -16.33 4.64 -12.31
N GLY A 118 -15.50 4.46 -13.34
CA GLY A 118 -14.33 5.31 -13.59
C GLY A 118 -13.00 4.58 -13.44
N MET A 119 -11.93 5.34 -13.19
CA MET A 119 -10.55 4.88 -13.17
C MET A 119 -10.05 4.62 -11.74
N GLY A 120 -9.35 3.49 -11.55
CA GLY A 120 -8.62 3.21 -10.32
C GLY A 120 -7.27 3.92 -10.23
N SER A 121 -6.65 3.88 -9.05
CA SER A 121 -5.32 4.44 -8.81
C SER A 121 -4.55 3.58 -7.81
N LEU A 122 -3.31 3.21 -8.16
CA LEU A 122 -2.37 2.63 -7.20
C LEU A 122 -1.84 3.75 -6.32
N ILE A 123 -1.96 3.60 -5.01
CA ILE A 123 -1.50 4.59 -4.04
C ILE A 123 -0.57 3.97 -3.01
N ARG A 124 0.35 4.79 -2.51
CA ARG A 124 1.19 4.54 -1.34
C ARG A 124 0.42 4.98 -0.09
N ASN A 125 0.03 4.01 0.74
CA ASN A 125 -0.76 4.26 1.95
C ASN A 125 0.01 5.11 2.99
N PHE A 126 1.32 5.18 2.87
CA PHE A 126 2.20 5.93 3.78
C PHE A 126 2.47 7.39 3.34
N SER A 127 1.86 7.85 2.25
CA SER A 127 2.01 9.22 1.76
C SER A 127 1.04 10.20 2.45
N LYS A 128 1.42 11.48 2.56
CA LYS A 128 0.63 12.50 3.27
C LYS A 128 -0.47 13.14 2.42
N ASN A 129 -0.39 13.04 1.11
CA ASN A 129 -1.31 13.66 0.17
C ASN A 129 -1.38 12.86 -1.13
N THR A 130 -2.40 13.12 -1.93
CA THR A 130 -2.70 12.35 -3.15
C THR A 130 -1.62 12.47 -4.22
N LYS A 131 -0.91 13.61 -4.30
CA LYS A 131 0.18 13.81 -5.25
C LYS A 131 1.38 12.91 -4.94
N ASP A 132 1.76 12.80 -3.68
CA ASP A 132 2.90 11.96 -3.25
C ASP A 132 2.51 10.48 -3.13
N ALA A 133 1.20 10.18 -3.08
CA ALA A 133 0.68 8.83 -3.01
C ALA A 133 0.77 8.08 -4.35
N LEU A 134 0.65 8.78 -5.49
CA LEU A 134 0.75 8.23 -6.85
C LEU A 134 2.19 7.88 -7.25
#